data_AF-Q05FL8-F1
#
_entry.id   AF-Q05FL8-F1
#
_cell.length_a   1.000
_cell.length_b   1.000
_cell.length_c   1.000
_cell.angle_alpha   90.00
_cell.angle_beta   90.00
_cell.angle_gamma   90.00
#
_symmetry.space_group_name_H-M   'P 1'
#
loop_
_entity.id
_entity.type
_entity.pdbx_description
1 polymer ?
#
loop_
_entity_poly.entity_id
_entity_poly.type
_entity_poly.pdbx_seq_one_letter_code
_entity_poly.pdbx_strand_id
1 'polypeptide(L)' 'MLNYMNIRKNDKVLITYLSINKVFFFIGIIVKIRKNTFTIKKKYLNMYVKKIFFIKNPNLISLRKIK' A
#
# COMPACT_ATOMS: atom_id res chain seq x y z
N MET A 1 13.46 -1.60 11.43
CA MET A 1 12.29 -0.72 11.68
C MET A 1 11.89 -0.08 10.36
N LEU A 2 10.72 -0.38 9.78
CA LEU A 2 10.31 0.13 8.46
C LEU A 2 10.02 1.65 8.54
N ASN A 3 10.73 2.45 7.75
CA ASN A 3 10.56 3.90 7.65
C ASN A 3 9.24 4.26 6.91
N TYR A 4 8.11 4.20 7.61
CA TYR A 4 6.81 4.66 7.11
C TYR A 4 6.70 6.19 6.97
N MET A 5 7.73 6.93 7.40
CA MET A 5 7.62 8.34 7.78
C MET A 5 7.50 9.34 6.62
N ASN A 6 7.66 8.92 5.36
CA ASN A 6 7.71 9.85 4.22
C ASN A 6 6.63 9.64 3.15
N ILE A 7 5.50 9.06 3.53
CA ILE A 7 4.43 8.70 2.60
C ILE A 7 3.24 9.62 2.80
N ARG A 8 2.79 10.26 1.72
CA ARG A 8 1.71 11.24 1.74
C ARG A 8 0.53 10.78 0.87
N LYS A 9 -0.61 11.43 1.08
CA LYS A 9 -1.76 11.30 0.17
C LYS A 9 -1.32 11.71 -1.25
N ASN A 10 -1.83 11.02 -2.25
CA ASN A 10 -1.50 11.11 -3.67
C ASN A 10 -0.13 10.55 -4.08
N ASP A 11 0.67 10.01 -3.14
CA ASP A 11 1.89 9.31 -3.53
C ASP A 11 1.56 8.00 -4.25
N LYS A 12 2.27 7.77 -5.36
CA LYS A 12 2.31 6.47 -6.02
C LYS A 12 3.26 5.57 -5.24
N VAL A 13 2.79 4.38 -4.88
CA VAL A 13 3.53 3.45 -4.03
C VAL A 13 3.44 2.03 -4.58
N LEU A 14 4.49 1.27 -4.32
CA LEU A 14 4.54 -0.18 -4.45
C LEU A 14 4.54 -0.77 -3.04
N ILE A 15 3.62 -1.70 -2.84
CA ILE A 15 3.52 -2.50 -1.63
C ILE A 15 3.92 -3.90 -1.96
N THR A 16 4.69 -4.51 -1.08
CA THR A 16 4.85 -5.96 -1.03
C THR A 16 4.26 -6.48 0.28
N TYR A 17 3.49 -7.56 0.19
CA TYR A 17 2.81 -8.15 1.33
C TYR A 17 2.71 -9.67 1.17
N LEU A 18 2.70 -10.37 2.31
CA LEU A 18 2.49 -11.82 2.36
C LEU A 18 0.98 -12.11 2.38
N SER A 19 0.55 -13.09 1.59
CA SER A 19 -0.80 -13.64 1.65
C SER A 19 -0.74 -15.09 1.20
N ILE A 20 -1.41 -16.02 1.90
CA ILE A 20 -1.46 -17.45 1.54
C ILE A 20 -0.05 -18.00 1.24
N ASN A 21 0.91 -17.72 2.14
CA ASN A 21 2.32 -18.11 2.04
C ASN A 21 3.04 -17.71 0.74
N LYS A 22 2.51 -16.73 -0.01
CA LYS A 22 3.14 -16.15 -1.20
C LYS A 22 3.34 -14.66 -1.02
N VAL A 23 4.39 -14.13 -1.64
CA VAL A 23 4.66 -12.70 -1.69
C VAL A 23 3.89 -12.10 -2.86
N PHE A 24 3.06 -11.11 -2.56
CA PHE A 24 2.31 -10.35 -3.55
C PHE A 24 2.79 -8.91 -3.57
N PHE A 25 2.58 -8.24 -4.71
CA PHE A 25 2.80 -6.82 -4.83
C PHE A 25 1.55 -6.07 -5.29
N PHE A 26 1.42 -4.82 -4.85
CA PHE A 26 0.34 -3.94 -5.25
C PHE A 26 0.87 -2.53 -5.50
N ILE A 27 0.65 -2.02 -6.71
CA ILE A 27 1.06 -0.68 -7.12
C ILE A 27 -0.19 0.19 -7.26
N GLY A 28 -0.19 1.36 -6.65
CA GLY A 28 -1.28 2.31 -6.79
C GLY A 28 -1.00 3.63 -6.10
N ILE A 29 -2.03 4.48 -6.02
CA ILE A 29 -1.95 5.80 -5.41
C ILE A 29 -2.61 5.76 -4.04
N ILE A 30 -1.98 6.38 -3.04
CA ILE A 30 -2.56 6.53 -1.72
C ILE A 30 -3.66 7.59 -1.75
N VAL A 31 -4.88 7.19 -1.41
CA VAL A 31 -6.04 8.09 -1.41
C VAL A 31 -6.38 8.56 -0.01
N LYS A 32 -6.08 7.76 1.02
CA LYS A 32 -6.38 8.08 2.41
C LYS A 32 -5.30 7.52 3.34
N ILE A 33 -4.86 8.32 4.29
CA ILE A 33 -4.01 7.90 5.40
C ILE A 33 -4.78 8.19 6.69
N ARG A 34 -4.84 7.22 7.59
CA ARG A 34 -5.35 7.32 8.96
C ARG A 34 -4.23 6.91 9.91
N LYS A 35 -4.45 7.10 11.22
CA LYS A 35 -3.47 6.79 12.28
C LYS A 35 -2.82 5.40 12.14
N ASN A 36 -3.60 4.37 11.80
CA ASN A 36 -3.12 2.98 11.73
C ASN A 36 -3.28 2.32 10.36
N THR A 37 -3.95 2.97 9.40
CA THR A 37 -4.28 2.38 8.11
C THR A 37 -4.06 3.36 6.98
N PHE A 38 -3.80 2.83 5.79
CA PHE A 38 -3.80 3.62 4.56
C PHE A 38 -4.55 2.88 3.46
N THR A 39 -5.14 3.64 2.56
CA THR A 39 -5.95 3.14 1.45
C THR A 39 -5.26 3.46 0.13
N ILE A 40 -5.07 2.45 -0.70
CA ILE A 40 -4.49 2.57 -2.03
C ILE A 40 -5.54 2.27 -3.07
N LYS A 41 -5.58 3.11 -4.10
CA LYS A 41 -6.43 2.96 -5.28
C LYS A 41 -5.55 2.64 -6.48
N LYS A 42 -5.92 1.60 -7.22
CA LYS A 42 -5.33 1.23 -8.52
C LYS A 42 -6.44 1.20 -9.56
N LYS A 43 -6.20 1.77 -10.74
CA LYS A 43 -7.04 1.51 -11.91
C LYS A 43 -6.56 0.19 -12.53
N TYR A 44 -7.46 -0.76 -12.66
CA TYR A 44 -7.20 -2.04 -13.30
C TYR A 44 -8.27 -2.24 -14.38
N LEU A 45 -7.85 -2.25 -15.64
CA LEU A 45 -8.74 -2.17 -16.79
C LEU A 45 -9.68 -0.96 -16.65
N ASN A 46 -10.99 -1.18 -16.71
CA ASN A 46 -12.01 -0.13 -16.56
C ASN A 46 -12.58 -0.01 -15.13
N MET A 47 -11.95 -0.66 -14.15
CA MET A 47 -12.42 -0.69 -12.76
C MET A 47 -11.42 -0.05 -11.81
N TYR A 48 -11.93 0.50 -10.70
CA TYR A 48 -11.10 1.01 -9.62
C TYR A 48 -11.07 0.03 -8.46
N VAL A 49 -9.91 -0.54 -8.20
CA VAL A 49 -9.67 -1.41 -7.05
C VAL A 49 -9.13 -0.55 -5.91
N LYS A 50 -9.78 -0.60 -4.75
CA LYS A 50 -9.30 -0.01 -3.50
C LYS A 50 -8.89 -1.12 -2.55
N LYS A 51 -7.69 -1.01 -1.97
CA LYS A 51 -7.22 -1.89 -0.89
C LYS A 51 -6.82 -1.07 0.32
N ILE A 52 -7.11 -1.60 1.50
CA ILE A 52 -6.75 -1.00 2.80
C ILE A 52 -5.67 -1.88 3.41
N PHE A 53 -4.62 -1.24 3.91
CA PHE A 53 -3.52 -1.90 4.61
C PHE A 53 -3.33 -1.27 5.98
N PHE A 54 -2.92 -2.09 6.95
CA PHE A 54 -2.53 -1.63 8.28
C PHE A 54 -1.03 -1.35 8.30
N ILE A 55 -0.64 -0.23 8.91
CA ILE A 55 0.76 0.21 8.98
C ILE A 55 1.62 -0.79 9.76
N LYS A 56 1.07 -1.39 10.82
CA LYS A 56 1.76 -2.38 11.68
C LYS A 56 1.36 -3.83 11.37
N ASN A 57 0.94 -4.13 10.15
CA ASN A 57 0.59 -5.50 9.79
C ASN A 57 1.87 -6.36 9.69
N PRO A 58 1.99 -7.51 10.39
CA PRO A 58 3.12 -8.42 10.22
C PRO A 58 3.26 -8.95 8.78
N ASN A 59 2.16 -9.02 8.03
CA ASN A 59 2.16 -9.46 6.64
C ASN A 59 2.58 -8.34 5.67
N LEU A 60 2.77 -7.10 6.12
CA LEU A 60 3.26 -6.01 5.29
C LEU A 60 4.79 -6.05 5.26
N ILE A 61 5.35 -6.47 4.13
CA ILE A 61 6.79 -6.69 3.98
C ILE A 61 7.50 -5.37 3.71
N SER A 62 7.04 -4.63 2.70
CA SER A 62 7.62 -3.33 2.37
C SER A 62 6.61 -2.39 1.72
N LEU A 63 6.88 -1.11 1.86
CA LEU A 63 6.12 -0.03 1.26
C LEU A 63 7.11 0.99 0.72
N ARG A 64 7.15 1.15 -0.60
CA ARG A 64 8.10 2.02 -1.30
C ARG A 64 7.35 3.03 -2.14
N LYS A 65 7.72 4.30 -2.04
CA LYS A 65 7.27 5.35 -2.96
C LYS A 65 7.95 5.16 -4.31
N ILE A 66 7.15 5.20 -5.38
CA ILE A 66 7.63 5.14 -6.76
C ILE A 66 7.30 6.49 -7.39
N LYS A 67 8.33 7.13 -7.96
CA LYS A 67 8.26 8.45 -8.58
C LYS A 67 7.20 8.50 -9.68
#